data_AF-A0AAN8AC47-F1
#
_entry.id   AF-A0AAN8AC47-F1
#
_cell.length_a   1.000
_cell.length_b   1.000
_cell.length_c   1.000
_cell.angle_alpha   90.00
_cell.angle_beta   90.00
_cell.angle_gamma   90.00
#
_symmetry.space_group_name_H-M   'P 1'
#
loop_
_entity.id
_entity.type
_entity.pdbx_description
1 polymer ?
#
loop_
_entity_poly.entity_id
_entity_poly.type
_entity_poly.pdbx_seq_one_letter_code
_entity_poly.pdbx_strand_id
1 'polypeptide(L)'
;MDEKISALREELIVGMDIKIADMKNACDYKITSVQEQCEGTETNYLSLAELMESKEADLRKEIQDLKNKLIGPGNADTGLVDIHLNSSDKTLACQCLSVEEKLKKAQAEGIKDLRDTLEDKLFYMEERLTTMLGNTSTSSPSGGLLNVVENIQQDFQSCRTAVDAMESNLKAHITGSGAMEGKQPNSSNSIENIYSELGYLKGRIGILEDSLSDVVNQQSQASLILNSTWGQVKTGAEQEAKDLLELHRTQHQELRTHLDELRREVKGEADHCKGQTEDVGKEIARIDSRIVSVEGLCGKLDPISSSLQRIKEALNKHITGLWTCVKHLNGTVSAHARDIGGLRGTCDNIQNQISNVATELQVLTNSNAGKTGIQVSVEDTGLPQGASKTLTGPLEPPEASLPQPPVMETGEAGPPGKMTLSSKLPKGTDGSMMPVLGFAGAPAPPSKSSDSLKTSPPLISDVNMPHTPSPQKPASAPDGKVSFSAGLTLQPFQGEKGIIRFDKVLVNDGGHYDAHTGIFTAPTDGRYLVTAVLVAQRGERVEAVLSVSNRSVQKLDSTGFLSGAAAPLSPDQCHCSSSTSLSLVLPLRRGDRAGLVMTAGKLAISASSEILSSFSATLLYPSSYSKR
;
A
#
# COMPACT_ATOMS: atom_id res chain seq x y z
N MET A 1 0.37 3.37 -40.34
CA MET A 1 -0.28 2.98 -39.06
C MET A 1 0.48 1.81 -38.43
N ASP A 2 0.90 0.86 -39.26
CA ASP A 2 1.56 -0.40 -38.89
C ASP A 2 2.85 -0.24 -38.07
N GLU A 3 3.65 0.81 -38.30
CA GLU A 3 4.82 1.10 -37.45
C GLU A 3 4.45 1.31 -35.98
N LYS A 4 3.32 1.98 -35.70
CA LYS A 4 2.84 2.20 -34.32
C LYS A 4 2.30 0.93 -33.69
N ILE A 5 1.68 0.06 -34.49
CA ILE A 5 1.17 -1.25 -34.04
C ILE A 5 2.35 -2.19 -33.75
N SER A 6 3.37 -2.20 -34.61
CA SER A 6 4.62 -2.94 -34.40
C SER A 6 5.38 -2.44 -33.17
N ALA A 7 5.51 -1.13 -32.97
CA ALA A 7 6.13 -0.55 -31.78
C ALA A 7 5.38 -0.93 -30.49
N LEU A 8 4.04 -0.81 -30.47
CA LEU A 8 3.23 -1.20 -29.31
C LEU A 8 3.33 -2.70 -29.01
N ARG A 9 3.48 -3.54 -30.04
CA ARG A 9 3.67 -4.99 -29.90
C ARG A 9 5.04 -5.35 -29.32
N GLU A 10 6.10 -4.66 -29.75
CA GLU A 10 7.44 -4.80 -29.15
C GLU A 10 7.45 -4.33 -27.68
N GLU A 11 6.90 -3.15 -27.39
CA GLU A 11 6.79 -2.64 -26.01
C GLU A 11 6.02 -3.61 -25.09
N LEU A 12 4.95 -4.23 -25.60
CA LEU A 12 4.18 -5.23 -24.85
C LEU A 12 4.97 -6.52 -24.60
N ILE A 13 5.70 -7.02 -25.60
CA ILE A 13 6.53 -8.24 -25.47
C ILE A 13 7.66 -7.99 -24.47
N VAL A 14 8.39 -6.89 -24.61
CA VAL A 14 9.46 -6.49 -23.68
C VAL A 14 8.92 -6.28 -22.26
N GLY A 15 7.75 -5.65 -22.12
CA GLY A 15 7.08 -5.49 -20.83
C GLY A 15 6.64 -6.81 -20.18
N MET A 16 6.25 -7.81 -20.98
CA MET A 16 5.95 -9.15 -20.50
C MET A 16 7.21 -9.90 -20.07
N ASP A 17 8.28 -9.85 -20.86
CA ASP A 17 9.55 -10.52 -20.56
C ASP A 17 10.20 -9.98 -19.28
N ILE A 18 10.21 -8.65 -19.08
CA ILE A 18 10.67 -8.03 -17.82
C ILE A 18 9.84 -8.54 -16.63
N LYS A 19 8.51 -8.57 -16.76
CA LYS A 19 7.62 -9.00 -15.68
C LYS A 19 7.73 -10.49 -15.36
N ILE A 20 8.03 -11.33 -16.36
CA ILE A 20 8.35 -12.75 -16.19
C ILE A 20 9.71 -12.92 -15.50
N ALA A 21 10.71 -12.12 -15.87
CA ALA A 21 12.02 -12.13 -15.21
C ALA A 21 11.93 -11.71 -13.73
N ASP A 22 11.19 -10.64 -13.42
CA ASP A 22 10.95 -10.20 -12.04
C ASP A 22 10.23 -11.27 -11.20
N MET A 23 9.19 -11.90 -11.77
CA MET A 23 8.47 -12.98 -11.11
C MET A 23 9.35 -14.22 -10.89
N LYS A 24 10.22 -14.55 -11.85
CA LYS A 24 11.21 -15.62 -11.70
C LYS A 24 12.20 -15.30 -10.58
N ASN A 25 12.80 -14.11 -10.59
CA ASN A 25 13.75 -13.67 -9.56
C ASN A 25 13.13 -13.67 -8.16
N ALA A 26 11.86 -13.25 -8.04
CA ALA A 26 11.10 -13.31 -6.79
C ALA A 26 10.77 -14.74 -6.33
N CYS A 27 10.64 -15.69 -7.27
CA CYS A 27 10.48 -17.11 -6.96
C CYS A 27 11.81 -17.74 -6.51
N ASP A 28 12.87 -17.51 -7.28
CA ASP A 28 14.24 -17.99 -6.98
C ASP A 28 14.70 -17.50 -5.61
N TYR A 29 14.51 -16.21 -5.28
CA TYR A 29 14.82 -15.65 -3.95
C TYR A 29 14.06 -16.35 -2.81
N LYS A 30 12.76 -16.65 -3.01
CA LYS A 30 11.97 -17.39 -2.02
C LYS A 30 12.42 -18.83 -1.86
N ILE A 31 12.82 -19.49 -2.95
CA ILE A 31 13.36 -20.85 -2.91
C ILE A 31 14.68 -20.86 -2.11
N THR A 32 15.61 -19.95 -2.40
CA THR A 32 16.87 -19.83 -1.65
C THR A 32 16.63 -19.51 -0.17
N SER A 33 15.73 -18.58 0.15
CA SER A 33 15.41 -18.23 1.54
C SER A 33 14.79 -19.39 2.32
N VAL A 34 13.92 -20.20 1.70
CA VAL A 34 13.36 -21.41 2.33
C VAL A 34 14.44 -22.48 2.49
N GLN A 35 15.32 -22.65 1.50
CA GLN A 35 16.41 -23.62 1.57
C GLN A 35 17.42 -23.27 2.69
N GLU A 36 17.84 -22.01 2.80
CA GLU A 36 18.71 -21.53 3.88
C GLU A 36 18.06 -21.72 5.26
N GLN A 37 16.74 -21.53 5.36
CA GLN A 37 16.00 -21.82 6.59
C GLN A 37 15.94 -23.33 6.92
N CYS A 38 15.81 -24.19 5.90
CA CYS A 38 15.87 -25.65 6.07
C CYS A 38 17.25 -26.13 6.53
N GLU A 39 18.34 -25.65 5.90
CA GLU A 39 19.72 -25.96 6.29
C GLU A 39 20.03 -25.46 7.72
N GLY A 40 19.49 -24.29 8.08
CA GLY A 40 19.50 -23.78 9.46
C GLY A 40 18.72 -24.65 10.46
N THR A 41 17.64 -25.33 10.06
CA THR A 41 16.97 -26.30 10.94
C THR A 41 17.70 -27.64 11.02
N GLU A 42 18.28 -28.12 9.92
CA GLU A 42 19.01 -29.39 9.86
C GLU A 42 20.25 -29.38 10.79
N THR A 43 21.02 -28.28 10.76
CA THR A 43 22.16 -28.07 11.67
C THR A 43 21.76 -28.08 13.14
N ASN A 44 20.62 -27.49 13.51
CA ASN A 44 20.08 -27.54 14.87
C ASN A 44 19.69 -28.97 15.30
N TYR A 45 19.13 -29.79 14.40
CA TYR A 45 18.83 -31.19 14.70
C TYR A 45 20.08 -32.06 14.84
N LEU A 46 21.13 -31.80 14.06
CA LEU A 46 22.44 -32.44 14.21
C LEU A 46 23.07 -32.15 15.59
N SER A 47 23.12 -30.88 16.01
CA SER A 47 23.63 -30.53 17.35
C SER A 47 22.79 -31.12 18.49
N LEU A 48 21.48 -31.29 18.30
CA LEU A 48 20.63 -31.97 19.28
C LEU A 48 20.92 -33.48 19.35
N ALA A 49 21.19 -34.13 18.21
CA ALA A 49 21.55 -35.53 18.16
C ALA A 49 22.90 -35.82 18.86
N GLU A 50 23.94 -35.01 18.58
CA GLU A 50 25.24 -35.13 19.26
C GLU A 50 25.12 -34.96 20.79
N LEU A 51 24.29 -34.00 21.24
CA LEU A 51 24.02 -33.78 22.67
C LEU A 51 23.33 -34.99 23.32
N MET A 52 22.37 -35.61 22.63
CA MET A 52 21.69 -36.81 23.11
C MET A 52 22.63 -38.01 23.21
N GLU A 53 23.49 -38.23 22.22
CA GLU A 53 24.47 -39.32 22.21
C GLU A 53 25.50 -39.15 23.35
N SER A 54 25.98 -37.92 23.58
CA SER A 54 26.84 -37.60 24.73
C SER A 54 26.14 -37.91 26.07
N LYS A 55 24.85 -37.58 26.21
CA LYS A 55 24.10 -37.84 27.45
C LYS A 55 23.80 -39.32 27.67
N GLU A 56 23.59 -40.09 26.61
CA GLU A 56 23.45 -41.53 26.72
C GLU A 56 24.77 -42.20 27.17
N ALA A 57 25.92 -41.74 26.64
CA ALA A 57 27.23 -42.23 27.02
C ALA A 57 27.55 -42.00 28.51
N ASP A 58 27.24 -40.80 29.03
CA ASP A 58 27.39 -40.47 30.46
C ASP A 58 26.57 -41.42 31.35
N LEU A 59 25.28 -41.61 31.05
CA LEU A 59 24.38 -42.47 31.83
C LEU A 59 24.79 -43.95 31.81
N ARG A 60 25.24 -44.46 30.66
CA ARG A 60 25.76 -45.84 30.53
C ARG A 60 26.98 -46.08 31.42
N LYS A 61 27.83 -45.06 31.59
CA LYS A 61 29.03 -45.13 32.44
C LYS A 61 28.67 -45.16 33.93
N GLU A 62 27.73 -44.32 34.36
CA GLU A 62 27.29 -44.24 35.76
C GLU A 62 26.62 -45.53 36.24
N ILE A 63 25.81 -46.16 35.38
CA ILE A 63 25.20 -47.49 35.65
C ILE A 63 26.26 -48.58 35.83
N GLN A 64 27.35 -48.55 35.04
CA GLN A 64 28.42 -49.55 35.14
C GLN A 64 29.24 -49.39 36.43
N ASP A 65 29.49 -48.16 36.88
CA ASP A 65 30.17 -47.90 38.16
C ASP A 65 29.34 -48.33 39.38
N LEU A 66 28.01 -48.13 39.35
CA LEU A 66 27.10 -48.64 40.38
C LEU A 66 27.11 -50.17 40.44
N LYS A 67 27.11 -50.84 39.28
CA LYS A 67 27.16 -52.30 39.18
C LYS A 67 28.45 -52.89 39.77
N ASN A 68 29.58 -52.20 39.62
CA ASN A 68 30.87 -52.65 40.12
C ASN A 68 30.99 -52.58 41.66
N LYS A 69 30.13 -51.83 42.36
CA LYS A 69 30.18 -51.66 43.83
C LYS A 69 29.42 -52.72 44.64
N LEU A 70 28.64 -53.59 43.98
CA LEU A 70 27.65 -54.46 44.67
C LEU A 70 28.10 -55.91 44.93
N ILE A 71 29.33 -56.30 44.55
CA ILE A 71 29.80 -57.70 44.64
C ILE A 71 31.12 -57.80 45.40
N GLY A 72 31.08 -58.36 46.62
CA GLY A 72 32.23 -58.72 47.45
C GLY A 72 31.91 -59.95 48.33
N PRO A 73 32.88 -60.84 48.65
CA PRO A 73 32.61 -62.20 49.13
C PRO A 73 32.73 -62.39 50.67
N GLY A 74 32.22 -63.51 51.21
CA GLY A 74 32.31 -63.86 52.64
C GLY A 74 32.67 -65.33 52.91
N ASN A 75 32.68 -65.75 54.19
CA ASN A 75 32.43 -67.12 54.70
C ASN A 75 32.79 -67.30 56.20
N ALA A 76 32.01 -68.13 56.92
CA ALA A 76 32.34 -69.09 58.02
C ALA A 76 33.20 -68.63 59.24
N ASP A 77 33.17 -69.25 60.43
CA ASP A 77 32.57 -70.52 60.91
C ASP A 77 32.30 -70.47 62.44
N THR A 78 31.69 -71.50 63.06
CA THR A 78 31.39 -71.51 64.52
C THR A 78 31.49 -72.89 65.20
N GLY A 79 32.03 -72.93 66.43
CA GLY A 79 31.95 -74.06 67.37
C GLY A 79 32.91 -73.89 68.55
N LEU A 80 32.85 -74.63 69.66
CA LEU A 80 31.82 -75.48 70.27
C LEU A 80 32.26 -75.74 71.75
N VAL A 81 31.33 -75.65 72.71
CA VAL A 81 31.15 -76.38 74.01
C VAL A 81 32.37 -77.17 74.58
N ASP A 82 32.71 -77.18 75.89
CA ASP A 82 32.04 -78.03 76.91
C ASP A 82 32.65 -77.96 78.36
N ILE A 83 31.93 -78.52 79.35
CA ILE A 83 32.31 -78.97 80.73
C ILE A 83 32.77 -77.89 81.74
N HIS A 84 32.06 -77.44 82.80
CA HIS A 84 31.17 -78.01 83.84
C HIS A 84 31.83 -78.21 85.24
N LEU A 85 31.38 -77.37 86.19
CA LEU A 85 31.39 -77.48 87.67
C LEU A 85 32.66 -77.85 88.47
N ASN A 86 33.04 -76.98 89.43
CA ASN A 86 33.62 -77.42 90.70
C ASN A 86 33.22 -76.55 91.93
N SER A 87 32.98 -77.23 93.05
CA SER A 87 32.84 -76.77 94.45
C SER A 87 31.66 -75.86 94.82
N SER A 88 30.63 -76.48 95.39
CA SER A 88 29.34 -75.88 95.75
C SER A 88 29.28 -75.20 97.15
N ASP A 89 30.41 -74.93 97.80
CA ASP A 89 30.43 -74.41 99.19
C ASP A 89 30.75 -72.91 99.32
N LYS A 90 31.01 -72.21 98.20
CA LYS A 90 30.86 -70.74 98.14
C LYS A 90 29.42 -70.30 97.83
N THR A 91 28.55 -71.26 97.51
CA THR A 91 27.30 -71.03 96.80
C THR A 91 26.30 -70.15 97.55
N LEU A 92 26.11 -70.30 98.87
CA LEU A 92 25.08 -69.51 99.58
C LEU A 92 25.44 -68.02 99.76
N ALA A 93 26.70 -67.71 100.09
CA ALA A 93 27.15 -66.32 100.26
C ALA A 93 27.28 -65.60 98.91
N CYS A 94 27.80 -66.31 97.90
CA CYS A 94 27.85 -65.78 96.54
C CYS A 94 26.46 -65.70 95.88
N GLN A 95 25.45 -66.49 96.29
CA GLN A 95 24.09 -66.36 95.75
C GLN A 95 23.39 -65.09 96.19
N CYS A 96 23.52 -64.62 97.44
CA CYS A 96 22.91 -63.34 97.83
C CYS A 96 23.56 -62.16 97.09
N LEU A 97 24.89 -62.07 97.08
CA LEU A 97 25.60 -61.01 96.35
C LEU A 97 25.39 -61.13 94.83
N SER A 98 25.37 -62.34 94.26
CA SER A 98 25.10 -62.55 92.83
C SER A 98 23.65 -62.26 92.47
N VAL A 99 22.66 -62.50 93.33
CA VAL A 99 21.27 -62.11 93.08
C VAL A 99 21.11 -60.60 93.15
N GLU A 100 21.76 -59.91 94.10
CA GLU A 100 21.74 -58.46 94.18
C GLU A 100 22.48 -57.80 93.00
N GLU A 101 23.65 -58.32 92.62
CA GLU A 101 24.42 -57.88 91.45
C GLU A 101 23.68 -58.19 90.14
N LYS A 102 23.05 -59.37 90.00
CA LYS A 102 22.18 -59.70 88.86
C LYS A 102 20.93 -58.83 88.82
N LEU A 103 20.36 -58.46 89.96
CA LEU A 103 19.20 -57.55 90.01
C LEU A 103 19.61 -56.13 89.60
N LYS A 104 20.72 -55.61 90.14
CA LYS A 104 21.28 -54.31 89.72
C LYS A 104 21.66 -54.32 88.23
N LYS A 105 22.26 -55.40 87.74
CA LYS A 105 22.60 -55.58 86.32
C LYS A 105 21.35 -55.68 85.44
N ALA A 106 20.36 -56.49 85.80
CA ALA A 106 19.11 -56.61 85.05
C ALA A 106 18.28 -55.31 85.07
N GLN A 107 18.32 -54.55 86.17
CA GLN A 107 17.69 -53.24 86.26
C GLN A 107 18.42 -52.20 85.39
N ALA A 108 19.75 -52.21 85.37
CA ALA A 108 20.54 -51.36 84.48
C ALA A 108 20.38 -51.74 82.99
N GLU A 109 20.31 -53.04 82.68
CA GLU A 109 20.03 -53.57 81.34
C GLU A 109 18.62 -53.20 80.89
N GLY A 110 17.59 -53.34 81.74
CA GLY A 110 16.21 -52.95 81.42
C GLY A 110 16.01 -51.44 81.24
N ILE A 111 16.72 -50.60 82.01
CA ILE A 111 16.71 -49.14 81.81
C ILE A 111 17.43 -48.78 80.51
N LYS A 112 18.54 -49.45 80.20
CA LYS A 112 19.24 -49.30 78.92
C LYS A 112 18.33 -49.69 77.75
N ASP A 113 17.71 -50.86 77.79
CA ASP A 113 16.85 -51.39 76.71
C ASP A 113 15.64 -50.47 76.47
N LEU A 114 15.06 -49.92 77.54
CA LEU A 114 13.98 -48.93 77.45
C LEU A 114 14.45 -47.59 76.85
N ARG A 115 15.65 -47.11 77.19
CA ARG A 115 16.23 -45.90 76.57
C ARG A 115 16.52 -46.15 75.09
N ASP A 116 17.22 -47.22 74.76
CA ASP A 116 17.59 -47.57 73.38
C ASP A 116 16.29 -47.70 72.52
N THR A 117 15.23 -48.31 73.06
CA THR A 117 13.88 -48.36 72.44
C THR A 117 13.21 -46.98 72.26
N LEU A 118 13.41 -46.05 73.20
CA LEU A 118 12.88 -44.68 73.11
C LEU A 118 13.66 -43.83 72.10
N GLU A 119 14.99 -43.96 72.08
CA GLU A 119 15.86 -43.31 71.10
C GLU A 119 15.58 -43.81 69.68
N ASP A 120 15.42 -45.12 69.47
CA ASP A 120 15.04 -45.70 68.18
C ASP A 120 13.67 -45.19 67.69
N LYS A 121 12.68 -45.06 68.60
CA LYS A 121 11.37 -44.50 68.26
C LYS A 121 11.43 -43.01 67.93
N LEU A 122 12.23 -42.24 68.67
CA LEU A 122 12.45 -40.82 68.36
C LEU A 122 13.19 -40.68 67.02
N PHE A 123 14.24 -41.46 66.76
CA PHE A 123 14.97 -41.46 65.51
C PHE A 123 14.05 -41.80 64.32
N TYR A 124 13.22 -42.83 64.44
CA TYR A 124 12.22 -43.19 63.42
C TYR A 124 11.20 -42.06 63.16
N MET A 125 10.76 -41.35 64.21
CA MET A 125 9.88 -40.18 64.04
C MET A 125 10.59 -38.99 63.38
N GLU A 126 11.85 -38.74 63.73
CA GLU A 126 12.70 -37.68 63.16
C GLU A 126 13.03 -37.93 61.68
N GLU A 127 13.35 -39.18 61.32
CA GLU A 127 13.54 -39.61 59.92
C GLU A 127 12.23 -39.46 59.11
N ARG A 128 11.08 -39.85 59.67
CA ARG A 128 9.78 -39.74 58.98
C ARG A 128 9.35 -38.28 58.78
N LEU A 129 9.65 -37.39 59.73
CA LEU A 129 9.46 -35.94 59.58
C LEU A 129 10.38 -35.35 58.50
N THR A 130 11.66 -35.72 58.51
CA THR A 130 12.65 -35.29 57.51
C THR A 130 12.24 -35.72 56.09
N THR A 131 11.71 -36.95 55.96
CA THR A 131 11.20 -37.47 54.69
C THR A 131 9.96 -36.72 54.19
N MET A 132 9.05 -36.31 55.08
CA MET A 132 7.93 -35.43 54.71
C MET A 132 8.42 -34.04 54.26
N LEU A 133 9.39 -33.46 54.96
CA LEU A 133 9.92 -32.13 54.65
C LEU A 133 10.61 -32.09 53.27
N GLY A 134 11.42 -33.09 52.95
CA GLY A 134 12.08 -33.22 51.64
C GLY A 134 11.11 -33.22 50.46
N ASN A 135 9.92 -33.79 50.63
CA ASN A 135 8.88 -33.85 49.60
C ASN A 135 8.13 -32.52 49.38
N THR A 136 8.32 -31.51 50.23
CA THR A 136 7.64 -30.20 50.14
C THR A 136 8.47 -29.09 49.50
N SER A 137 9.77 -29.31 49.27
CA SER A 137 10.72 -28.26 48.87
C SER A 137 10.65 -27.81 47.40
N THR A 138 9.67 -28.28 46.61
CA THR A 138 9.53 -27.97 45.17
C THR A 138 8.38 -27.01 44.82
N SER A 139 7.59 -26.56 45.80
CA SER A 139 6.57 -25.50 45.59
C SER A 139 6.40 -24.65 46.85
N SER A 140 6.34 -23.32 46.68
CA SER A 140 6.43 -22.32 47.75
C SER A 140 5.54 -22.60 48.98
N PRO A 141 6.09 -22.63 50.21
CA PRO A 141 5.31 -22.89 51.40
C PRO A 141 4.53 -21.64 51.84
N SER A 142 3.22 -21.81 52.09
CA SER A 142 2.44 -20.79 52.81
C SER A 142 2.88 -20.76 54.28
N GLY A 143 3.00 -19.56 54.86
CA GLY A 143 3.62 -19.34 56.18
C GLY A 143 2.95 -20.04 57.37
N GLY A 144 1.75 -20.61 57.22
CA GLY A 144 1.10 -21.40 58.26
C GLY A 144 1.80 -22.73 58.54
N LEU A 145 2.30 -23.42 57.50
CA LEU A 145 2.86 -24.77 57.64
C LEU A 145 4.27 -24.75 58.25
N LEU A 146 5.06 -23.70 57.95
CA LEU A 146 6.37 -23.46 58.56
C LEU A 146 6.28 -23.35 60.09
N ASN A 147 5.31 -22.57 60.58
CA ASN A 147 5.08 -22.33 62.00
C ASN A 147 4.63 -23.59 62.76
N VAL A 148 3.90 -24.50 62.11
CA VAL A 148 3.54 -25.80 62.70
C VAL A 148 4.75 -26.73 62.81
N VAL A 149 5.63 -26.76 61.79
CA VAL A 149 6.88 -27.54 61.83
C VAL A 149 7.84 -27.02 62.91
N GLU A 150 7.99 -25.70 63.06
CA GLU A 150 8.82 -25.10 64.11
C GLU A 150 8.32 -25.47 65.52
N ASN A 151 7.01 -25.42 65.76
CA ASN A 151 6.40 -25.85 67.03
C ASN A 151 6.65 -27.35 67.31
N ILE A 152 6.38 -28.22 66.33
CA ILE A 152 6.62 -29.68 66.45
C ILE A 152 8.09 -29.98 66.77
N GLN A 153 9.03 -29.29 66.10
CA GLN A 153 10.45 -29.47 66.33
C GLN A 153 10.89 -28.99 67.72
N GLN A 154 10.35 -27.88 68.21
CA GLN A 154 10.60 -27.39 69.56
C GLN A 154 9.99 -28.30 70.65
N ASP A 155 8.82 -28.89 70.37
CA ASP A 155 8.22 -29.90 71.25
C ASP A 155 9.10 -31.16 71.34
N PHE A 156 9.61 -31.62 70.20
CA PHE A 156 10.50 -32.79 70.10
C PHE A 156 11.81 -32.60 70.90
N GLN A 157 12.48 -31.45 70.73
CA GLN A 157 13.70 -31.13 71.50
C GLN A 157 13.43 -31.10 73.00
N SER A 158 12.34 -30.45 73.41
CA SER A 158 11.99 -30.38 74.83
C SER A 158 11.54 -31.74 75.39
N CYS A 159 11.09 -32.67 74.54
CA CYS A 159 10.78 -34.06 74.91
C CYS A 159 12.07 -34.87 75.14
N ARG A 160 13.06 -34.73 74.25
CA ARG A 160 14.42 -35.28 74.40
C ARG A 160 15.05 -34.84 75.73
N THR A 161 15.03 -33.54 76.04
CA THR A 161 15.56 -33.00 77.32
C THR A 161 14.88 -33.60 78.57
N ALA A 162 13.58 -33.92 78.50
CA ALA A 162 12.87 -34.57 79.61
C ALA A 162 13.30 -36.03 79.82
N VAL A 163 13.58 -36.75 78.72
CA VAL A 163 14.14 -38.12 78.79
C VAL A 163 15.55 -38.10 79.39
N ASP A 164 16.41 -37.16 78.98
CA ASP A 164 17.78 -36.98 79.52
C ASP A 164 17.78 -36.69 81.03
N ALA A 165 16.83 -35.86 81.49
CA ALA A 165 16.63 -35.54 82.91
C ALA A 165 16.14 -36.76 83.71
N MET A 166 15.23 -37.56 83.13
CA MET A 166 14.73 -38.79 83.75
C MET A 166 15.83 -39.86 83.85
N GLU A 167 16.68 -40.04 82.83
CA GLU A 167 17.84 -40.93 82.90
C GLU A 167 18.82 -40.49 83.99
N SER A 168 19.12 -39.19 84.07
CA SER A 168 20.01 -38.62 85.08
C SER A 168 19.51 -38.89 86.51
N ASN A 169 18.20 -38.74 86.76
CA ASN A 169 17.58 -39.06 88.04
C ASN A 169 17.61 -40.56 88.36
N LEU A 170 17.30 -41.44 87.40
CA LEU A 170 17.37 -42.90 87.58
C LEU A 170 18.80 -43.38 87.88
N LYS A 171 19.79 -42.81 87.21
CA LYS A 171 21.22 -43.11 87.39
C LYS A 171 21.75 -42.64 88.76
N ALA A 172 21.26 -41.50 89.26
CA ALA A 172 21.52 -41.03 90.61
C ALA A 172 20.90 -41.96 91.68
N HIS A 173 19.69 -42.47 91.45
CA HIS A 173 19.04 -43.43 92.35
C HIS A 173 19.83 -44.75 92.46
N ILE A 174 20.28 -45.30 91.32
CA ILE A 174 21.08 -46.54 91.27
C ILE A 174 22.42 -46.38 92.03
N THR A 175 23.10 -45.25 91.87
CA THR A 175 24.40 -45.02 92.53
C THR A 175 24.26 -44.68 94.01
N GLY A 176 23.23 -43.91 94.41
CA GLY A 176 22.94 -43.61 95.81
C GLY A 176 22.57 -44.84 96.65
N SER A 177 21.85 -45.81 96.07
CA SER A 177 21.44 -47.04 96.75
C SER A 177 22.59 -47.99 97.11
N GLY A 178 23.81 -47.76 96.59
CA GLY A 178 24.99 -48.59 96.88
C GLY A 178 25.82 -48.14 98.08
N ALA A 179 25.53 -46.99 98.70
CA ALA A 179 26.47 -46.30 99.60
C ALA A 179 26.02 -46.15 101.07
N MET A 180 24.79 -46.55 101.44
CA MET A 180 24.32 -46.51 102.84
C MET A 180 23.44 -47.71 103.20
N GLU A 181 24.06 -48.70 103.82
CA GLU A 181 23.36 -49.82 104.46
C GLU A 181 22.95 -49.41 105.90
N GLY A 182 21.79 -48.74 106.02
CA GLY A 182 21.22 -48.41 107.33
C GLY A 182 20.27 -47.20 107.36
N LYS A 183 18.97 -47.49 107.52
CA LYS A 183 17.81 -46.57 107.70
C LYS A 183 17.25 -45.89 106.44
N GLN A 184 16.21 -46.51 105.87
CA GLN A 184 15.24 -45.90 104.95
C GLN A 184 14.45 -44.77 105.66
N PRO A 185 14.06 -43.70 104.94
CA PRO A 185 12.65 -43.64 104.51
C PRO A 185 12.40 -43.07 103.09
N ASN A 186 13.42 -42.63 102.34
CA ASN A 186 13.22 -41.74 101.18
C ASN A 186 12.84 -42.40 99.83
N SER A 187 12.70 -43.72 99.74
CA SER A 187 12.41 -44.39 98.46
C SER A 187 11.00 -44.13 97.89
N SER A 188 10.02 -43.79 98.75
CA SER A 188 8.64 -43.55 98.29
C SER A 188 8.56 -42.30 97.41
N ASN A 189 9.11 -41.18 97.88
CA ASN A 189 9.06 -39.90 97.17
C ASN A 189 9.81 -39.95 95.82
N SER A 190 10.89 -40.75 95.73
CA SER A 190 11.63 -40.90 94.47
C SER A 190 10.84 -41.67 93.40
N ILE A 191 10.05 -42.67 93.80
CA ILE A 191 9.18 -43.42 92.89
C ILE A 191 8.02 -42.53 92.42
N GLU A 192 7.42 -41.79 93.34
CA GLU A 192 6.32 -40.85 93.04
C GLU A 192 6.77 -39.75 92.05
N ASN A 193 8.00 -39.24 92.20
CA ASN A 193 8.60 -38.28 91.27
C ASN A 193 8.84 -38.86 89.86
N ILE A 194 9.24 -40.14 89.77
CA ILE A 194 9.39 -40.83 88.47
C ILE A 194 8.02 -41.02 87.80
N TYR A 195 6.97 -41.33 88.56
CA TYR A 195 5.61 -41.42 88.01
C TYR A 195 5.07 -40.07 87.51
N SER A 196 5.39 -38.94 88.18
CA SER A 196 4.99 -37.62 87.69
C SER A 196 5.74 -37.21 86.42
N GLU A 197 7.06 -37.46 86.33
CA GLU A 197 7.84 -37.20 85.12
C GLU A 197 7.38 -38.05 83.93
N LEU A 198 7.09 -39.34 84.16
CA LEU A 198 6.58 -40.24 83.12
C LEU A 198 5.15 -39.86 82.68
N GLY A 199 4.33 -39.32 83.60
CA GLY A 199 3.04 -38.72 83.29
C GLY A 199 3.16 -37.45 82.44
N TYR A 200 4.10 -36.57 82.76
CA TYR A 200 4.40 -35.36 82.00
C TYR A 200 4.89 -35.68 80.57
N LEU A 201 5.84 -36.61 80.46
CA LEU A 201 6.36 -37.10 79.17
C LEU A 201 5.24 -37.69 78.29
N LYS A 202 4.37 -38.52 78.89
CA LYS A 202 3.22 -39.10 78.19
C LYS A 202 2.24 -38.04 77.68
N GLY A 203 1.98 -36.99 78.46
CA GLY A 203 1.13 -35.87 78.03
C GLY A 203 1.69 -35.15 76.80
N ARG A 204 3.01 -34.96 76.73
CA ARG A 204 3.67 -34.29 75.60
C ARG A 204 3.78 -35.15 74.35
N ILE A 205 3.92 -36.46 74.50
CA ILE A 205 3.81 -37.41 73.38
C ILE A 205 2.41 -37.33 72.75
N GLY A 206 1.33 -37.25 73.54
CA GLY A 206 -0.03 -37.10 73.01
C GLY A 206 -0.22 -35.82 72.18
N ILE A 207 0.26 -34.67 72.68
CA ILE A 207 0.20 -33.39 71.94
C ILE A 207 0.95 -33.46 70.60
N LEU A 208 2.07 -34.19 70.57
CA LEU A 208 2.86 -34.44 69.36
C LEU A 208 2.14 -35.37 68.38
N GLU A 209 1.46 -36.41 68.86
CA GLU A 209 0.65 -37.34 68.04
C GLU A 209 -0.57 -36.63 67.41
N ASP A 210 -1.26 -35.78 68.16
CA ASP A 210 -2.36 -34.94 67.66
C ASP A 210 -1.86 -33.95 66.59
N SER A 211 -0.79 -33.22 66.87
CA SER A 211 -0.20 -32.24 65.94
C SER A 211 0.30 -32.89 64.64
N LEU A 212 0.87 -34.10 64.73
CA LEU A 212 1.31 -34.86 63.55
C LEU A 212 0.12 -35.35 62.71
N SER A 213 -0.99 -35.70 63.36
CA SER A 213 -2.23 -36.10 62.66
C SER A 213 -2.82 -34.93 61.88
N ASP A 214 -2.85 -33.72 62.45
CA ASP A 214 -3.32 -32.52 61.76
C ASP A 214 -2.45 -32.16 60.55
N VAL A 215 -1.12 -32.23 60.65
CA VAL A 215 -0.21 -32.02 59.52
C VAL A 215 -0.47 -33.04 58.39
N VAL A 216 -0.63 -34.33 58.71
CA VAL A 216 -0.92 -35.37 57.71
C VAL A 216 -2.28 -35.15 57.04
N ASN A 217 -3.30 -34.77 57.79
CA ASN A 217 -4.63 -34.45 57.27
C ASN A 217 -4.58 -33.22 56.34
N GLN A 218 -3.87 -32.17 56.73
CA GLN A 218 -3.74 -30.94 55.95
C GLN A 218 -2.93 -31.14 54.66
N GLN A 219 -1.87 -31.95 54.69
CA GLN A 219 -1.10 -32.35 53.51
C GLN A 219 -1.96 -33.17 52.52
N SER A 220 -2.79 -34.08 53.03
CA SER A 220 -3.73 -34.88 52.22
C SER A 220 -4.76 -33.99 51.53
N GLN A 221 -5.34 -33.03 52.27
CA GLN A 221 -6.32 -32.08 51.73
C GLN A 221 -5.70 -31.13 50.69
N ALA A 222 -4.48 -30.64 50.91
CA ALA A 222 -3.76 -29.82 49.93
C ALA A 222 -3.47 -30.59 48.63
N SER A 223 -3.09 -31.87 48.73
CA SER A 223 -2.85 -32.73 47.57
C SER A 223 -4.11 -32.97 46.74
N LEU A 224 -5.27 -33.15 47.39
CA LEU A 224 -6.57 -33.29 46.70
C LEU A 224 -6.97 -31.99 45.97
N ILE A 225 -6.80 -30.83 46.60
CA ILE A 225 -7.11 -29.53 45.99
C ILE A 225 -6.22 -29.30 44.78
N LEU A 226 -4.90 -29.49 44.90
CA LEU A 226 -3.94 -29.34 43.80
C LEU A 226 -4.26 -30.27 42.62
N ASN A 227 -4.57 -31.54 42.87
CA ASN A 227 -4.87 -32.50 41.80
C ASN A 227 -6.18 -32.15 41.06
N SER A 228 -7.22 -31.69 41.79
CA SER A 228 -8.46 -31.23 41.15
C SER A 228 -8.27 -29.94 40.34
N THR A 229 -7.49 -28.99 40.85
CA THR A 229 -7.18 -27.73 40.19
C THR A 229 -6.33 -27.97 38.93
N TRP A 230 -5.33 -28.84 39.02
CA TRP A 230 -4.51 -29.26 37.88
C TRP A 230 -5.34 -29.95 36.80
N GLY A 231 -6.27 -30.84 37.18
CA GLY A 231 -7.21 -31.47 36.26
C GLY A 231 -8.09 -30.47 35.50
N GLN A 232 -8.61 -29.45 36.21
CA GLN A 232 -9.41 -28.38 35.60
C GLN A 232 -8.58 -27.49 34.66
N VAL A 233 -7.39 -27.04 35.08
CA VAL A 233 -6.50 -26.22 34.25
C VAL A 233 -6.04 -26.98 33.00
N LYS A 234 -5.69 -28.27 33.14
CA LYS A 234 -5.28 -29.11 32.01
C LYS A 234 -6.42 -29.30 31.01
N THR A 235 -7.61 -29.66 31.47
CA THR A 235 -8.78 -29.88 30.58
C THR A 235 -9.28 -28.58 29.94
N GLY A 236 -9.23 -27.45 30.67
CA GLY A 236 -9.51 -26.13 30.12
C GLY A 236 -8.53 -25.73 29.01
N ALA A 237 -7.23 -25.83 29.26
CA ALA A 237 -6.20 -25.51 28.27
C ALA A 237 -6.24 -26.43 27.04
N GLU A 238 -6.50 -27.74 27.22
CA GLU A 238 -6.69 -28.67 26.11
C GLU A 238 -7.95 -28.36 25.28
N GLN A 239 -9.00 -27.79 25.88
CA GLN A 239 -10.20 -27.39 25.16
C GLN A 239 -10.01 -26.05 24.44
N GLU A 240 -9.41 -25.04 25.08
CA GLU A 240 -9.09 -23.76 24.43
C GLU A 240 -8.17 -23.97 23.21
N ALA A 241 -7.19 -24.87 23.30
CA ALA A 241 -6.32 -25.23 22.17
C ALA A 241 -7.10 -25.88 21.01
N LYS A 242 -8.10 -26.72 21.29
CA LYS A 242 -8.98 -27.31 20.26
C LYS A 242 -9.89 -26.26 19.63
N ASP A 243 -10.53 -25.41 20.44
CA ASP A 243 -11.44 -24.37 19.97
C ASP A 243 -10.70 -23.35 19.09
N LEU A 244 -9.45 -23.01 19.45
CA LEU A 244 -8.59 -22.12 18.65
C LEU A 244 -8.12 -22.78 17.34
N LEU A 245 -7.83 -24.09 17.34
CA LEU A 245 -7.54 -24.86 16.12
C LEU A 245 -8.78 -24.97 15.20
N GLU A 246 -9.97 -25.21 15.75
CA GLU A 246 -11.23 -25.26 15.00
C GLU A 246 -11.54 -23.88 14.40
N LEU A 247 -11.35 -22.80 15.16
CA LEU A 247 -11.49 -21.41 14.68
C LEU A 247 -10.52 -21.13 13.52
N HIS A 248 -9.24 -21.45 13.68
CA HIS A 248 -8.23 -21.27 12.63
C HIS A 248 -8.57 -22.09 11.37
N ARG A 249 -9.09 -23.31 11.54
CA ARG A 249 -9.55 -24.17 10.44
C ARG A 249 -10.74 -23.55 9.69
N THR A 250 -11.72 -22.99 10.39
CA THR A 250 -12.88 -22.32 9.77
C THR A 250 -12.47 -21.04 9.04
N GLN A 251 -11.63 -20.20 9.63
CA GLN A 251 -11.09 -18.99 8.97
C GLN A 251 -10.32 -19.33 7.69
N HIS A 252 -9.48 -20.37 7.70
CA HIS A 252 -8.80 -20.83 6.47
C HIS A 252 -9.76 -21.34 5.39
N GLN A 253 -10.90 -21.92 5.77
CA GLN A 253 -11.89 -22.39 4.82
C GLN A 253 -12.70 -21.23 4.22
N GLU A 254 -13.08 -20.25 5.04
CA GLU A 254 -13.71 -19.00 4.59
C GLU A 254 -12.81 -18.24 3.62
N LEU A 255 -11.51 -18.10 3.95
CA LEU A 255 -10.52 -17.44 3.10
C LEU A 255 -10.32 -18.16 1.76
N ARG A 256 -10.38 -19.51 1.74
CA ARG A 256 -10.42 -20.28 0.48
C ARG A 256 -11.66 -19.95 -0.34
N THR A 257 -12.86 -19.96 0.27
CA THR A 257 -14.09 -19.67 -0.45
C THR A 257 -14.14 -18.26 -1.03
N HIS A 258 -13.60 -17.25 -0.33
CA HIS A 258 -13.47 -15.90 -0.85
C HIS A 258 -12.47 -15.82 -2.02
N LEU A 259 -11.37 -16.57 -1.97
CA LEU A 259 -10.39 -16.62 -3.05
C LEU A 259 -10.93 -17.34 -4.31
N ASP A 260 -11.77 -18.36 -4.13
CA ASP A 260 -12.47 -19.05 -5.23
C ASP A 260 -13.60 -18.21 -5.84
N GLU A 261 -14.32 -17.41 -5.05
CA GLU A 261 -15.29 -16.41 -5.54
C GLU A 261 -14.57 -15.32 -6.35
N LEU A 262 -13.51 -14.71 -5.79
CA LEU A 262 -12.72 -13.70 -6.48
C LEU A 262 -12.08 -14.24 -7.77
N ARG A 263 -11.63 -15.50 -7.77
CA ARG A 263 -11.15 -16.20 -8.99
C ARG A 263 -12.23 -16.31 -10.05
N ARG A 264 -13.50 -16.55 -9.67
CA ARG A 264 -14.63 -16.59 -10.62
C ARG A 264 -14.99 -15.21 -11.13
N GLU A 265 -15.02 -14.20 -10.26
CA GLU A 265 -15.30 -12.81 -10.62
C GLU A 265 -14.25 -12.26 -11.61
N VAL A 266 -12.96 -12.38 -11.27
CA VAL A 266 -11.85 -11.97 -12.15
C VAL A 266 -11.88 -12.70 -13.49
N LYS A 267 -12.26 -13.98 -13.51
CA LYS A 267 -12.43 -14.73 -14.77
C LYS A 267 -13.61 -14.19 -15.58
N GLY A 268 -14.76 -13.95 -14.95
CA GLY A 268 -15.94 -13.39 -15.61
C GLY A 268 -15.66 -12.01 -16.21
N GLU A 269 -14.95 -11.16 -15.48
CA GLU A 269 -14.56 -9.82 -15.95
C GLU A 269 -13.53 -9.90 -17.10
N ALA A 270 -12.59 -10.85 -17.04
CA ALA A 270 -11.65 -11.08 -18.14
C ALA A 270 -12.34 -11.59 -19.41
N ASP A 271 -13.29 -12.52 -19.28
CA ASP A 271 -14.12 -13.02 -20.38
C ASP A 271 -15.02 -11.89 -20.94
N HIS A 272 -15.56 -11.01 -20.09
CA HIS A 272 -16.33 -9.83 -20.48
C HIS A 272 -15.50 -8.80 -21.25
N CYS A 273 -14.32 -8.43 -20.73
CA CYS A 273 -13.38 -7.51 -21.34
C CYS A 273 -12.89 -8.03 -22.71
N LYS A 274 -12.65 -9.34 -22.83
CA LYS A 274 -12.36 -9.99 -24.12
C LYS A 274 -13.52 -9.82 -25.11
N GLY A 275 -14.76 -10.09 -24.68
CA GLY A 275 -15.95 -9.91 -25.51
C GLY A 275 -16.15 -8.46 -25.99
N GLN A 276 -15.95 -7.49 -25.10
CA GLN A 276 -15.97 -6.06 -25.46
C GLN A 276 -14.86 -5.71 -26.46
N THR A 277 -13.65 -6.22 -26.28
CA THR A 277 -12.51 -5.98 -27.19
C THR A 277 -12.79 -6.53 -28.58
N GLU A 278 -13.40 -7.71 -28.69
CA GLU A 278 -13.84 -8.28 -29.97
C GLU A 278 -14.95 -7.46 -30.66
N ASP A 279 -15.85 -6.82 -29.90
CA ASP A 279 -16.89 -5.95 -30.46
C ASP A 279 -16.34 -4.60 -30.93
N VAL A 280 -15.48 -3.96 -30.12
CA VAL A 280 -14.73 -2.76 -30.50
C VAL A 280 -13.87 -3.02 -31.75
N GLY A 281 -13.27 -4.21 -31.89
CA GLY A 281 -12.58 -4.61 -33.10
C GLY A 281 -13.47 -4.61 -34.36
N LYS A 282 -14.74 -5.03 -34.24
CA LYS A 282 -15.72 -4.98 -35.34
C LYS A 282 -16.15 -3.54 -35.64
N GLU A 283 -16.33 -2.70 -34.63
CA GLU A 283 -16.61 -1.27 -34.79
C GLU A 283 -15.47 -0.57 -35.55
N ILE A 284 -14.21 -0.81 -35.17
CA ILE A 284 -13.01 -0.28 -35.84
C ILE A 284 -12.98 -0.72 -37.31
N ALA A 285 -13.22 -2.00 -37.61
CA ALA A 285 -13.29 -2.48 -38.99
C ALA A 285 -14.40 -1.82 -39.83
N ARG A 286 -15.56 -1.49 -39.23
CA ARG A 286 -16.61 -0.71 -39.90
C ARG A 286 -16.18 0.75 -40.14
N ILE A 287 -15.44 1.35 -39.19
CA ILE A 287 -14.93 2.72 -39.32
C ILE A 287 -13.86 2.77 -40.43
N ASP A 288 -12.94 1.81 -40.49
CA ASP A 288 -11.91 1.70 -41.52
C ASP A 288 -12.52 1.64 -42.94
N SER A 289 -13.53 0.78 -43.14
CA SER A 289 -14.28 0.72 -44.40
C SER A 289 -14.94 2.06 -44.79
N ARG A 290 -15.42 2.84 -43.80
CA ARG A 290 -15.96 4.19 -44.03
C ARG A 290 -14.87 5.20 -44.36
N ILE A 291 -13.69 5.11 -43.74
CA ILE A 291 -12.53 5.96 -44.04
C ILE A 291 -12.10 5.74 -45.50
N VAL A 292 -11.89 4.49 -45.92
CA VAL A 292 -11.56 4.14 -47.32
C VAL A 292 -12.61 4.67 -48.30
N SER A 293 -13.89 4.63 -47.94
CA SER A 293 -14.96 5.22 -48.77
C SER A 293 -14.86 6.75 -48.87
N VAL A 294 -14.53 7.45 -47.79
CA VAL A 294 -14.32 8.90 -47.76
C VAL A 294 -13.04 9.29 -48.54
N GLU A 295 -11.93 8.58 -48.36
CA GLU A 295 -10.70 8.77 -49.13
C GLU A 295 -10.95 8.60 -50.63
N GLY A 296 -11.74 7.59 -51.02
CA GLY A 296 -12.18 7.37 -52.40
C GLY A 296 -13.13 8.45 -52.96
N LEU A 297 -13.78 9.26 -52.11
CA LEU A 297 -14.51 10.46 -52.51
C LEU A 297 -13.56 11.67 -52.62
N CYS A 298 -12.63 11.83 -51.68
CA CYS A 298 -11.60 12.88 -51.74
C CYS A 298 -10.74 12.77 -53.00
N GLY A 299 -10.27 11.57 -53.37
CA GLY A 299 -9.51 11.34 -54.61
C GLY A 299 -10.29 11.65 -55.90
N LYS A 300 -11.63 11.72 -55.85
CA LYS A 300 -12.45 12.19 -56.99
C LYS A 300 -12.55 13.73 -57.07
N LEU A 301 -12.22 14.45 -55.99
CA LEU A 301 -12.19 15.92 -55.96
C LEU A 301 -10.85 16.48 -56.48
N ASP A 302 -9.74 15.74 -56.35
CA ASP A 302 -8.42 16.14 -56.87
C ASP A 302 -8.41 16.51 -58.37
N PRO A 303 -8.99 15.72 -59.31
CA PRO A 303 -9.06 16.12 -60.72
C PRO A 303 -9.94 17.37 -60.95
N ILE A 304 -10.93 17.62 -60.08
CA ILE A 304 -11.75 18.84 -60.14
C ILE A 304 -10.92 20.05 -59.67
N SER A 305 -10.18 19.91 -58.56
CA SER A 305 -9.27 20.93 -58.04
C SER A 305 -8.21 21.33 -59.06
N SER A 306 -7.53 20.35 -59.68
CA SER A 306 -6.55 20.61 -60.75
C SER A 306 -7.17 21.25 -62.00
N SER A 307 -8.41 20.90 -62.34
CA SER A 307 -9.14 21.54 -63.45
C SER A 307 -9.49 23.00 -63.16
N LEU A 308 -9.94 23.32 -61.94
CA LEU A 308 -10.19 24.70 -61.50
C LEU A 308 -8.90 25.54 -61.50
N GLN A 309 -7.77 24.97 -61.06
CA GLN A 309 -6.47 25.63 -61.11
C GLN A 309 -6.03 25.91 -62.56
N ARG A 310 -6.20 24.96 -63.49
CA ARG A 310 -5.95 25.19 -64.93
C ARG A 310 -6.83 26.28 -65.53
N ILE A 311 -8.12 26.33 -65.16
CA ILE A 311 -9.06 27.39 -65.59
C ILE A 311 -8.59 28.76 -65.10
N LYS A 312 -8.22 28.87 -63.81
CA LYS A 312 -7.66 30.09 -63.20
C LYS A 312 -6.40 30.57 -63.93
N GLU A 313 -5.48 29.66 -64.25
CA GLU A 313 -4.25 29.99 -64.98
C GLU A 313 -4.51 30.43 -66.43
N ALA A 314 -5.42 29.76 -67.14
CA ALA A 314 -5.84 30.15 -68.49
C ALA A 314 -6.49 31.54 -68.48
N LEU A 315 -7.40 31.81 -67.54
CA LEU A 315 -8.03 33.11 -67.37
C LEU A 315 -7.00 34.22 -67.09
N ASN A 316 -6.02 33.96 -66.21
CA ASN A 316 -4.97 34.93 -65.91
C ASN A 316 -4.09 35.25 -67.14
N LYS A 317 -3.80 34.26 -67.99
CA LYS A 317 -3.12 34.47 -69.28
C LYS A 317 -3.96 35.33 -70.23
N HIS A 318 -5.26 35.07 -70.35
CA HIS A 318 -6.18 35.87 -71.18
C HIS A 318 -6.27 37.32 -70.71
N ILE A 319 -6.40 37.56 -69.40
CA ILE A 319 -6.41 38.91 -68.80
C ILE A 319 -5.09 39.65 -69.09
N THR A 320 -3.96 38.97 -68.96
CA THR A 320 -2.63 39.54 -69.26
C THR A 320 -2.48 39.88 -70.75
N GLY A 321 -2.98 39.02 -71.64
CA GLY A 321 -3.03 39.28 -73.09
C GLY A 321 -3.89 40.50 -73.42
N LEU A 322 -5.10 40.57 -72.86
CA LEU A 322 -6.01 41.70 -73.06
C LEU A 322 -5.39 43.03 -72.59
N TRP A 323 -4.75 43.05 -71.42
CA TRP A 323 -4.00 44.22 -70.93
C TRP A 323 -2.85 44.63 -71.86
N THR A 324 -2.22 43.67 -72.55
CA THR A 324 -1.18 43.95 -73.54
C THR A 324 -1.78 44.59 -74.79
N CYS A 325 -2.92 44.10 -75.28
CA CYS A 325 -3.65 44.71 -76.38
C CYS A 325 -4.11 46.15 -76.05
N VAL A 326 -4.62 46.39 -74.84
CA VAL A 326 -5.00 47.73 -74.38
C VAL A 326 -3.79 48.67 -74.33
N LYS A 327 -2.64 48.21 -73.83
CA LYS A 327 -1.39 48.99 -73.86
C LYS A 327 -0.94 49.31 -75.28
N HIS A 328 -1.04 48.35 -76.20
CA HIS A 328 -0.69 48.55 -77.61
C HIS A 328 -1.61 49.58 -78.28
N LEU A 329 -2.94 49.43 -78.13
CA LEU A 329 -3.93 50.41 -78.60
C LEU A 329 -3.66 51.82 -78.07
N ASN A 330 -3.36 51.96 -76.77
CA ASN A 330 -3.01 53.24 -76.18
C ASN A 330 -1.72 53.84 -76.80
N GLY A 331 -0.74 53.00 -77.14
CA GLY A 331 0.46 53.39 -77.89
C GLY A 331 0.13 53.90 -79.29
N THR A 332 -0.70 53.18 -80.05
CA THR A 332 -1.14 53.58 -81.41
C THR A 332 -1.95 54.87 -81.38
N VAL A 333 -2.88 55.02 -80.44
CA VAL A 333 -3.65 56.26 -80.24
C VAL A 333 -2.74 57.43 -79.88
N SER A 334 -1.74 57.21 -79.02
CA SER A 334 -0.72 58.23 -78.68
C SER A 334 0.15 58.62 -79.88
N ALA A 335 0.49 57.67 -80.76
CA ALA A 335 1.19 57.96 -82.01
C ALA A 335 0.32 58.78 -82.97
N HIS A 336 -0.90 58.34 -83.25
CA HIS A 336 -1.84 59.06 -84.12
C HIS A 336 -2.13 60.48 -83.59
N ALA A 337 -2.26 60.66 -82.27
CA ALA A 337 -2.44 61.98 -81.66
C ALA A 337 -1.23 62.91 -81.89
N ARG A 338 -0.01 62.36 -81.89
CA ARG A 338 1.22 63.10 -82.22
C ARG A 338 1.26 63.48 -83.70
N ASP A 339 0.91 62.56 -84.59
CA ASP A 339 0.92 62.79 -86.04
C ASP A 339 -0.13 63.82 -86.45
N ILE A 340 -1.34 63.75 -85.86
CA ILE A 340 -2.38 64.78 -86.01
C ILE A 340 -1.89 66.13 -85.46
N GLY A 341 -1.21 66.15 -84.30
CA GLY A 341 -0.61 67.37 -83.75
C GLY A 341 0.45 67.98 -84.68
N GLY A 342 1.29 67.15 -85.31
CA GLY A 342 2.28 67.56 -86.30
C GLY A 342 1.63 68.12 -87.57
N LEU A 343 0.62 67.44 -88.12
CA LEU A 343 -0.13 67.89 -89.29
C LEU A 343 -0.90 69.20 -89.00
N ARG A 344 -1.43 69.36 -87.79
CA ARG A 344 -2.03 70.63 -87.36
C ARG A 344 -0.98 71.75 -87.32
N GLY A 345 0.23 71.46 -86.83
CA GLY A 345 1.35 72.41 -86.84
C GLY A 345 1.81 72.81 -88.24
N THR A 346 1.82 71.88 -89.21
CA THR A 346 2.13 72.23 -90.61
C THR A 346 1.02 73.03 -91.26
N CYS A 347 -0.26 72.76 -90.97
CA CYS A 347 -1.37 73.62 -91.37
C CYS A 347 -1.25 75.04 -90.80
N ASP A 348 -0.97 75.20 -89.50
CA ASP A 348 -0.75 76.50 -88.87
C ASP A 348 0.44 77.25 -89.53
N ASN A 349 1.52 76.54 -89.88
CA ASN A 349 2.65 77.12 -90.60
C ASN A 349 2.30 77.57 -92.02
N ILE A 350 1.56 76.76 -92.78
CA ILE A 350 1.07 77.12 -94.13
C ILE A 350 0.12 78.32 -94.04
N GLN A 351 -0.77 78.37 -93.04
CA GLN A 351 -1.67 79.51 -92.79
C GLN A 351 -0.88 80.80 -92.52
N ASN A 352 0.21 80.73 -91.75
CA ASN A 352 1.12 81.86 -91.53
C ASN A 352 1.87 82.26 -92.81
N GLN A 353 2.34 81.30 -93.62
CA GLN A 353 2.98 81.59 -94.91
C GLN A 353 2.01 82.25 -95.89
N ILE A 354 0.76 81.78 -96.00
CA ILE A 354 -0.29 82.41 -96.80
C ILE A 354 -0.55 83.84 -96.33
N SER A 355 -0.60 84.06 -95.01
CA SER A 355 -0.78 85.39 -94.43
C SER A 355 0.38 86.33 -94.75
N ASN A 356 1.63 85.84 -94.67
CA ASN A 356 2.82 86.60 -95.03
C ASN A 356 2.84 86.95 -96.54
N VAL A 357 2.56 85.99 -97.42
CA VAL A 357 2.47 86.22 -98.87
C VAL A 357 1.34 87.21 -99.20
N ALA A 358 0.20 87.14 -98.51
CA ALA A 358 -0.86 88.11 -98.65
C ALA A 358 -0.40 89.54 -98.25
N THR A 359 0.37 89.67 -97.17
CA THR A 359 0.97 90.98 -96.80
C THR A 359 2.03 91.46 -97.80
N GLU A 360 2.87 90.58 -98.35
CA GLU A 360 3.86 90.95 -99.39
C GLU A 360 3.18 91.40 -100.69
N LEU A 361 2.13 90.71 -101.14
CA LEU A 361 1.31 91.12 -102.29
C LEU A 361 0.61 92.47 -102.03
N GLN A 362 0.20 92.76 -100.80
CA GLN A 362 -0.37 94.04 -100.43
C GLN A 362 0.67 95.17 -100.42
N VAL A 363 1.92 94.88 -100.05
CA VAL A 363 3.06 95.83 -100.19
C VAL A 363 3.38 96.07 -101.66
N LEU A 364 3.45 95.04 -102.50
CA LEU A 364 3.67 95.17 -103.95
C LEU A 364 2.58 95.99 -104.63
N THR A 365 1.31 95.77 -104.26
CA THR A 365 0.14 96.51 -104.79
C THR A 365 0.20 98.00 -104.42
N ASN A 366 0.77 98.34 -103.26
CA ASN A 366 0.90 99.72 -102.79
C ASN A 366 2.18 100.43 -103.26
N SER A 367 3.12 99.74 -103.93
CA SER A 367 4.50 100.22 -104.12
C SER A 367 5.00 100.36 -105.56
N ASN A 368 4.14 100.32 -106.60
CA ASN A 368 4.54 100.80 -107.93
C ASN A 368 3.37 101.20 -108.85
N ALA A 369 3.19 102.50 -109.03
CA ALA A 369 2.48 103.07 -110.16
C ALA A 369 3.50 103.59 -111.20
N GLY A 370 3.58 102.96 -112.38
CA GLY A 370 4.20 103.57 -113.57
C GLY A 370 5.12 102.69 -114.43
N LYS A 371 4.88 102.77 -115.76
CA LYS A 371 5.75 102.44 -116.91
C LYS A 371 6.06 100.96 -117.25
N THR A 372 5.23 100.46 -118.18
CA THR A 372 5.61 99.83 -119.47
C THR A 372 7.06 99.36 -119.71
N GLY A 373 7.23 98.04 -119.79
CA GLY A 373 7.65 97.31 -121.03
C GLY A 373 9.12 97.29 -121.47
N ILE A 374 9.63 96.08 -121.75
CA ILE A 374 10.63 95.70 -122.79
C ILE A 374 10.58 94.17 -123.00
N GLN A 375 10.98 93.69 -124.18
CA GLN A 375 10.94 92.27 -124.61
C GLN A 375 12.34 91.70 -124.92
N VAL A 376 12.51 90.38 -124.68
CA VAL A 376 13.26 89.37 -125.48
C VAL A 376 14.80 89.49 -125.66
N SER A 377 15.53 88.42 -125.28
CA SER A 377 16.38 87.54 -126.16
C SER A 377 17.29 86.63 -125.29
N VAL A 378 17.09 85.29 -125.24
CA VAL A 378 17.85 84.22 -125.95
C VAL A 378 19.38 84.23 -125.79
N GLU A 379 19.97 83.24 -125.08
CA GLU A 379 20.93 82.24 -125.63
C GLU A 379 21.19 81.05 -124.65
N ASP A 380 22.10 80.14 -125.01
CA ASP A 380 22.15 78.70 -124.65
C ASP A 380 23.35 78.27 -123.75
N THR A 381 23.41 76.98 -123.39
CA THR A 381 24.53 76.13 -122.90
C THR A 381 24.74 75.95 -121.39
N GLY A 382 24.76 74.68 -120.91
CA GLY A 382 25.40 74.33 -119.61
C GLY A 382 24.91 73.09 -118.83
N LEU A 383 25.07 71.87 -119.37
CA LEU A 383 25.05 70.61 -118.57
C LEU A 383 26.52 70.18 -118.25
N PRO A 384 26.84 69.31 -117.24
CA PRO A 384 26.53 67.87 -117.35
C PRO A 384 26.28 67.07 -116.03
N GLN A 385 25.62 65.90 -116.19
CA GLN A 385 25.85 64.54 -115.61
C GLN A 385 26.36 64.34 -114.15
N GLY A 386 26.00 63.28 -113.40
CA GLY A 386 25.24 62.05 -113.67
C GLY A 386 24.96 61.29 -112.34
N ALA A 387 24.45 60.04 -112.28
CA ALA A 387 24.28 59.02 -113.33
C ALA A 387 23.10 58.04 -113.06
N SER A 388 22.65 57.36 -114.11
CA SER A 388 21.66 56.26 -114.11
C SER A 388 22.24 54.96 -113.52
N LYS A 389 21.49 53.90 -113.15
CA LYS A 389 20.84 52.86 -114.00
C LYS A 389 20.36 51.71 -113.05
N THR A 390 19.47 50.74 -113.34
CA THR A 390 18.70 50.29 -114.53
C THR A 390 17.33 49.74 -114.05
N LEU A 391 16.50 49.18 -114.94
CA LEU A 391 15.19 48.55 -114.69
C LEU A 391 15.09 47.22 -115.47
N THR A 392 14.49 46.16 -114.88
CA THR A 392 13.76 45.08 -115.60
C THR A 392 12.97 44.16 -114.65
N GLY A 393 11.71 43.83 -114.99
CA GLY A 393 10.95 42.67 -114.47
C GLY A 393 10.93 41.54 -115.52
N PRO A 394 9.84 40.77 -115.73
CA PRO A 394 8.66 40.48 -114.88
C PRO A 394 8.28 38.96 -114.85
N LEU A 395 7.26 38.52 -114.06
CA LEU A 395 6.16 37.63 -114.52
C LEU A 395 5.06 37.42 -113.45
N GLU A 396 3.89 36.97 -113.90
CA GLU A 396 2.62 36.78 -113.18
C GLU A 396 2.13 35.29 -113.35
N PRO A 397 0.91 34.89 -112.93
CA PRO A 397 0.57 34.20 -111.67
C PRO A 397 0.31 32.67 -111.83
N PRO A 398 -0.31 31.98 -110.85
CA PRO A 398 -1.79 31.86 -110.87
C PRO A 398 -2.49 31.96 -109.49
N GLU A 399 -3.81 32.11 -109.56
CA GLU A 399 -4.76 32.36 -108.45
C GLU A 399 -5.10 31.14 -107.57
N ALA A 400 -5.56 31.39 -106.33
CA ALA A 400 -6.75 30.74 -105.74
C ALA A 400 -7.24 31.41 -104.43
N SER A 401 -8.14 32.40 -104.58
CA SER A 401 -9.37 32.66 -103.78
C SER A 401 -9.40 32.64 -102.23
N LEU A 402 -9.80 33.79 -101.66
CA LEU A 402 -10.28 34.03 -100.28
C LEU A 402 -11.70 33.44 -100.02
N PRO A 403 -12.21 33.41 -98.77
CA PRO A 403 -12.94 34.58 -98.25
C PRO A 403 -12.70 34.95 -96.76
N GLN A 404 -12.98 36.22 -96.44
CA GLN A 404 -13.11 36.77 -95.07
C GLN A 404 -14.58 36.66 -94.55
N PRO A 405 -14.89 36.98 -93.27
CA PRO A 405 -16.07 36.45 -92.57
C PRO A 405 -17.35 37.30 -92.70
N PRO A 406 -18.54 36.70 -92.46
CA PRO A 406 -19.76 37.41 -92.12
C PRO A 406 -20.05 37.44 -90.59
N VAL A 407 -20.21 38.66 -90.08
CA VAL A 407 -21.30 39.17 -89.21
C VAL A 407 -21.94 38.26 -88.14
N MET A 408 -22.08 38.81 -86.92
CA MET A 408 -22.87 38.26 -85.80
C MET A 408 -24.37 38.12 -86.12
N GLU A 409 -24.99 37.03 -85.66
CA GLU A 409 -26.43 37.03 -85.35
C GLU A 409 -26.70 36.24 -84.05
N THR A 410 -27.81 36.56 -83.38
CA THR A 410 -28.06 36.20 -81.98
C THR A 410 -29.09 35.08 -81.84
N GLY A 411 -28.67 33.95 -81.26
CA GLY A 411 -29.49 33.07 -80.42
C GLY A 411 -30.45 32.08 -81.08
N GLU A 412 -30.36 30.81 -80.66
CA GLU A 412 -31.50 30.06 -80.10
C GLU A 412 -31.00 28.88 -79.24
N ALA A 413 -31.82 28.37 -78.32
CA ALA A 413 -31.44 27.30 -77.40
C ALA A 413 -31.88 25.90 -77.93
N GLY A 414 -30.98 24.92 -77.87
CA GLY A 414 -31.28 23.53 -78.25
C GLY A 414 -32.18 22.79 -77.23
N PRO A 415 -33.05 21.86 -77.67
CA PRO A 415 -34.08 21.26 -76.82
C PRO A 415 -33.56 20.10 -75.93
N PRO A 416 -34.28 19.75 -74.84
CA PRO A 416 -33.83 18.74 -73.88
C PRO A 416 -34.15 17.28 -74.29
N GLY A 417 -33.11 16.44 -74.28
CA GLY A 417 -33.13 15.05 -73.78
C GLY A 417 -33.87 13.95 -74.58
N LYS A 418 -33.16 12.83 -74.81
CA LYS A 418 -33.76 11.48 -74.86
C LYS A 418 -32.84 10.43 -74.21
N MET A 419 -33.41 9.60 -73.35
CA MET A 419 -32.77 8.38 -72.84
C MET A 419 -33.06 7.20 -73.80
N THR A 420 -32.14 6.24 -73.88
CA THR A 420 -32.42 4.90 -74.41
C THR A 420 -31.91 3.84 -73.44
N LEU A 421 -32.73 2.81 -73.23
CA LEU A 421 -32.57 1.73 -72.23
C LEU A 421 -32.36 0.37 -72.94
N SER A 422 -32.10 -0.70 -72.17
CA SER A 422 -32.07 -2.14 -72.56
C SER A 422 -30.69 -2.67 -73.01
N SER A 423 -30.18 -3.86 -72.61
CA SER A 423 -30.58 -4.96 -71.68
C SER A 423 -29.30 -5.72 -71.24
N LYS A 424 -29.21 -6.62 -70.23
CA LYS A 424 -30.09 -7.72 -69.76
C LYS A 424 -29.91 -8.04 -68.24
N LEU A 425 -30.81 -8.86 -67.71
CA LEU A 425 -30.87 -9.39 -66.32
C LEU A 425 -30.99 -10.95 -66.34
N PRO A 426 -30.63 -11.66 -65.24
CA PRO A 426 -31.62 -12.42 -64.46
C PRO A 426 -31.42 -12.23 -62.92
N LYS A 427 -32.45 -11.94 -62.10
CA LYS A 427 -33.57 -12.77 -61.57
C LYS A 427 -33.13 -13.68 -60.39
N GLY A 428 -33.63 -13.54 -59.15
CA GLY A 428 -34.55 -12.54 -58.55
C GLY A 428 -35.14 -12.98 -57.19
N THR A 429 -35.87 -12.07 -56.50
CA THR A 429 -36.73 -12.27 -55.28
C THR A 429 -36.04 -12.80 -54.01
N ASP A 430 -36.31 -12.34 -52.78
CA ASP A 430 -37.48 -11.69 -52.14
C ASP A 430 -37.04 -10.62 -51.07
N GLY A 431 -37.86 -9.74 -50.48
CA GLY A 431 -39.25 -9.34 -50.66
C GLY A 431 -39.66 -8.22 -49.66
N SER A 432 -40.79 -7.53 -49.91
CA SER A 432 -41.45 -6.51 -49.05
C SER A 432 -40.80 -5.12 -48.91
N MET A 433 -41.63 -4.09 -48.68
CA MET A 433 -41.28 -2.66 -48.77
C MET A 433 -42.08 -1.80 -47.77
N MET A 434 -41.45 -0.73 -47.25
CA MET A 434 -42.01 0.43 -46.52
C MET A 434 -42.41 0.25 -45.02
N PRO A 435 -42.43 1.33 -44.19
CA PRO A 435 -41.96 2.71 -44.44
C PRO A 435 -40.90 3.22 -43.45
N VAL A 436 -40.40 4.44 -43.69
CA VAL A 436 -39.59 5.23 -42.74
C VAL A 436 -40.48 5.81 -41.63
N LEU A 437 -40.05 5.66 -40.37
CA LEU A 437 -40.51 6.44 -39.24
C LEU A 437 -39.29 6.78 -38.36
N GLY A 438 -39.06 8.06 -38.04
CA GLY A 438 -38.06 8.43 -37.02
C GLY A 438 -38.68 8.47 -35.64
N PHE A 439 -37.88 8.43 -34.57
CA PHE A 439 -37.91 9.35 -33.42
C PHE A 439 -36.86 9.00 -32.36
N ALA A 440 -36.59 9.97 -31.48
CA ALA A 440 -35.47 10.07 -30.55
C ALA A 440 -35.54 9.22 -29.27
N GLY A 441 -34.40 9.15 -28.57
CA GLY A 441 -34.32 9.36 -27.11
C GLY A 441 -34.70 8.19 -26.19
N ALA A 442 -33.71 7.63 -25.50
CA ALA A 442 -33.93 6.60 -24.48
C ALA A 442 -34.48 7.18 -23.15
N PRO A 443 -35.21 6.40 -22.32
CA PRO A 443 -35.96 6.91 -21.17
C PRO A 443 -35.15 6.92 -19.86
N ALA A 444 -35.47 7.88 -18.98
CA ALA A 444 -35.03 7.89 -17.58
C ALA A 444 -36.09 7.23 -16.65
N PRO A 445 -35.69 6.69 -15.47
CA PRO A 445 -36.62 6.07 -14.52
C PRO A 445 -37.46 7.11 -13.75
N PRO A 446 -38.67 6.77 -13.29
CA PRO A 446 -39.66 7.74 -12.85
C PRO A 446 -39.47 8.21 -11.40
N SER A 447 -39.51 9.53 -11.20
CA SER A 447 -39.79 10.16 -9.91
C SER A 447 -41.29 10.14 -9.62
N LYS A 448 -41.69 9.80 -8.39
CA LYS A 448 -43.07 9.99 -7.91
C LYS A 448 -43.18 11.37 -7.28
N SER A 449 -44.21 12.13 -7.65
CA SER A 449 -44.57 13.37 -6.95
C SER A 449 -46.09 13.50 -6.79
N SER A 450 -46.46 13.94 -5.58
CA SER A 450 -47.71 14.59 -5.19
C SER A 450 -47.32 15.50 -4.00
N ASP A 451 -47.82 16.72 -3.81
CA ASP A 451 -48.99 17.34 -4.42
C ASP A 451 -48.93 18.89 -4.35
N SER A 452 -49.79 19.56 -5.13
CA SER A 452 -50.38 20.90 -4.94
C SER A 452 -49.52 22.13 -4.53
N LEU A 453 -49.15 22.93 -5.54
CA LEU A 453 -49.43 24.39 -5.72
C LEU A 453 -49.67 25.34 -4.51
N LYS A 454 -48.90 26.45 -4.46
CA LYS A 454 -49.43 27.80 -4.11
C LYS A 454 -48.54 29.01 -4.53
N THR A 455 -48.79 29.50 -5.75
CA THR A 455 -49.08 30.91 -6.14
C THR A 455 -48.28 32.13 -5.59
N SER A 456 -47.42 32.71 -6.46
CA SER A 456 -47.28 34.17 -6.76
C SER A 456 -46.24 35.08 -5.99
N PRO A 457 -45.95 36.36 -6.40
CA PRO A 457 -44.61 36.82 -6.87
C PRO A 457 -44.08 38.10 -6.11
N PRO A 458 -42.96 38.82 -6.42
CA PRO A 458 -42.53 39.52 -7.68
C PRO A 458 -41.06 39.20 -8.10
N LEU A 459 -40.40 39.64 -9.20
CA LEU A 459 -40.40 40.80 -10.13
C LEU A 459 -39.30 41.88 -9.87
N ILE A 460 -38.32 41.95 -10.79
CA ILE A 460 -37.32 43.01 -11.19
C ILE A 460 -36.15 43.48 -10.29
N SER A 461 -34.99 43.61 -10.97
CA SER A 461 -33.90 44.65 -10.88
C SER A 461 -32.77 44.59 -9.83
N ASP A 462 -31.59 44.20 -10.35
CA ASP A 462 -30.40 45.05 -10.57
C ASP A 462 -29.51 45.64 -9.44
N VAL A 463 -28.19 45.56 -9.71
CA VAL A 463 -27.08 46.45 -9.29
C VAL A 463 -26.51 46.35 -7.84
N ASN A 464 -25.49 45.49 -7.74
CA ASN A 464 -24.10 45.80 -7.33
C ASN A 464 -23.75 46.43 -5.94
N MET A 465 -23.24 45.57 -5.03
CA MET A 465 -22.27 45.84 -3.94
C MET A 465 -22.64 46.75 -2.74
N PRO A 466 -21.95 46.67 -1.57
CA PRO A 466 -21.16 45.55 -0.99
C PRO A 466 -21.48 45.27 0.50
N HIS A 467 -21.79 44.01 0.88
CA HIS A 467 -21.91 43.66 2.31
C HIS A 467 -21.26 42.32 2.69
N THR A 468 -20.36 42.39 3.67
CA THR A 468 -19.79 41.28 4.43
C THR A 468 -20.84 40.64 5.36
N PRO A 469 -20.97 39.30 5.39
CA PRO A 469 -21.64 38.60 6.48
C PRO A 469 -20.65 38.01 7.50
N SER A 470 -20.99 38.16 8.77
CA SER A 470 -20.35 37.55 9.94
C SER A 470 -20.59 36.01 9.99
N PRO A 471 -19.92 35.23 10.89
CA PRO A 471 -19.73 33.80 10.67
C PRO A 471 -21.05 33.01 10.74
N GLN A 472 -21.39 32.36 9.62
CA GLN A 472 -22.54 31.48 9.56
C GLN A 472 -22.22 30.14 10.24
N LYS A 473 -23.00 29.84 11.28
CA LYS A 473 -23.17 28.52 11.88
C LYS A 473 -23.24 27.45 10.77
N PRO A 474 -22.44 26.37 10.79
CA PRO A 474 -22.42 25.40 9.71
C PRO A 474 -23.81 24.81 9.50
N ALA A 475 -24.31 24.92 8.28
CA ALA A 475 -25.55 24.29 7.87
C ALA A 475 -25.43 22.78 8.10
N SER A 476 -26.40 22.20 8.80
CA SER A 476 -26.49 20.75 8.97
C SER A 476 -26.71 20.10 7.61
N ALA A 477 -25.66 19.50 7.05
CA ALA A 477 -25.73 18.80 5.78
C ALA A 477 -26.77 17.66 5.86
N PRO A 478 -27.65 17.51 4.86
CA PRO A 478 -28.43 16.28 4.70
C PRO A 478 -27.49 15.15 4.23
N ASP A 479 -27.86 13.92 4.58
CA ASP A 479 -27.07 12.68 4.48
C ASP A 479 -25.85 12.59 5.41
N GLY A 480 -25.75 11.48 6.16
CA GLY A 480 -24.61 11.13 7.01
C GLY A 480 -23.38 10.64 6.24
N LYS A 481 -23.10 11.24 5.08
CA LYS A 481 -21.91 11.01 4.26
C LYS A 481 -20.76 11.85 4.83
N VAL A 482 -19.61 11.21 5.04
CA VAL A 482 -18.43 11.85 5.63
C VAL A 482 -17.25 11.48 4.77
N SER A 483 -16.73 12.44 4.00
CA SER A 483 -15.55 12.27 3.18
C SER A 483 -14.79 13.59 3.08
N PHE A 484 -13.47 13.55 3.01
CA PHE A 484 -12.69 14.70 2.59
C PHE A 484 -11.50 14.26 1.74
N SER A 485 -11.05 15.18 0.88
CA SER A 485 -9.80 15.08 0.15
C SER A 485 -9.23 16.46 -0.04
N ALA A 486 -7.96 16.65 0.31
CA ALA A 486 -7.27 17.92 0.23
C ALA A 486 -5.84 17.73 -0.31
N GLY A 487 -5.41 18.67 -1.13
CA GLY A 487 -4.07 18.76 -1.69
C GLY A 487 -3.23 19.88 -1.07
N LEU A 488 -1.92 19.73 -1.15
CA LEU A 488 -0.95 20.75 -0.77
C LEU A 488 -0.55 21.57 -2.01
N THR A 489 -0.84 22.87 -2.01
CA THR A 489 -0.39 23.83 -3.03
C THR A 489 0.30 25.07 -2.45
N LEU A 490 0.21 25.30 -1.14
CA LEU A 490 0.94 26.36 -0.43
C LEU A 490 1.95 25.77 0.58
N GLN A 491 2.73 26.63 1.22
CA GLN A 491 3.67 26.20 2.25
C GLN A 491 2.89 25.69 3.48
N PRO A 492 3.11 24.44 3.94
CA PRO A 492 2.20 23.77 4.87
C PRO A 492 2.18 24.40 6.28
N PHE A 493 3.25 25.06 6.70
CA PHE A 493 3.36 25.86 7.92
C PHE A 493 4.68 26.65 7.92
N GLN A 494 4.86 27.57 8.88
CA GLN A 494 6.15 28.18 9.17
C GLN A 494 6.88 27.41 10.27
N GLY A 495 8.10 26.93 9.97
CA GLY A 495 8.92 26.09 10.85
C GLY A 495 9.43 24.83 10.13
N GLU A 496 10.26 24.04 10.81
CA GLU A 496 10.83 22.78 10.30
C GLU A 496 9.94 21.56 10.57
N LYS A 497 9.06 21.64 11.59
CA LYS A 497 8.19 20.55 12.05
C LYS A 497 6.82 21.09 12.44
N GLY A 498 5.76 20.33 12.20
CA GLY A 498 4.40 20.82 12.42
C GLY A 498 3.32 19.98 11.72
N ILE A 499 2.05 20.32 11.98
CA ILE A 499 0.90 19.71 11.30
C ILE A 499 0.85 20.21 9.85
N ILE A 500 0.80 19.29 8.89
CA ILE A 500 0.74 19.60 7.46
C ILE A 500 -0.68 20.10 7.14
N ARG A 501 -0.77 21.36 6.66
CA ARG A 501 -2.03 21.98 6.25
C ARG A 501 -2.19 21.81 4.75
N PHE A 502 -3.18 21.01 4.34
CA PHE A 502 -3.51 20.82 2.92
C PHE A 502 -4.54 21.90 2.56
N ASP A 503 -4.06 22.97 1.95
CA ASP A 503 -4.81 24.20 1.67
C ASP A 503 -5.90 24.02 0.61
N LYS A 504 -5.67 23.14 -0.37
CA LYS A 504 -6.54 22.96 -1.53
C LYS A 504 -7.53 21.80 -1.31
N VAL A 505 -8.63 22.11 -0.64
CA VAL A 505 -9.74 21.17 -0.42
C VAL A 505 -10.45 20.86 -1.74
N LEU A 506 -10.53 19.57 -2.08
CA LEU A 506 -11.24 19.04 -3.25
C LEU A 506 -12.65 18.54 -2.88
N VAL A 507 -12.76 17.86 -1.73
CA VAL A 507 -14.00 17.30 -1.18
C VAL A 507 -13.98 17.50 0.34
N ASN A 508 -15.13 17.78 0.95
CA ASN A 508 -15.29 17.91 2.42
C ASN A 508 -16.76 17.72 2.82
N ASP A 509 -17.32 16.54 2.52
CA ASP A 509 -18.69 16.16 2.86
C ASP A 509 -18.86 16.17 4.39
N GLY A 510 -19.87 16.91 4.86
CA GLY A 510 -20.10 17.17 6.29
C GLY A 510 -19.23 18.28 6.90
N GLY A 511 -18.23 18.80 6.18
CA GLY A 511 -17.40 19.93 6.64
C GLY A 511 -16.48 19.58 7.83
N HIS A 512 -16.01 18.33 7.89
CA HIS A 512 -15.29 17.78 9.04
C HIS A 512 -13.76 17.89 8.95
N TYR A 513 -13.23 18.32 7.81
CA TYR A 513 -11.83 18.73 7.65
C TYR A 513 -11.69 20.27 7.71
N ASP A 514 -10.70 20.76 8.46
CA ASP A 514 -10.32 22.19 8.47
C ASP A 514 -8.93 22.39 7.85
N ALA A 515 -8.90 23.09 6.71
CA ALA A 515 -7.69 23.40 5.96
C ALA A 515 -6.75 24.37 6.70
N HIS A 516 -7.25 25.21 7.62
CA HIS A 516 -6.40 26.16 8.36
C HIS A 516 -5.56 25.47 9.44
N THR A 517 -6.07 24.38 10.03
CA THR A 517 -5.34 23.58 11.02
C THR A 517 -4.74 22.30 10.45
N GLY A 518 -5.22 21.81 9.31
CA GLY A 518 -4.78 20.56 8.68
C GLY A 518 -5.44 19.31 9.27
N ILE A 519 -6.54 19.46 10.02
CA ILE A 519 -7.09 18.42 10.91
C ILE A 519 -8.48 17.98 10.47
N PHE A 520 -8.69 16.67 10.41
CA PHE A 520 -9.99 16.02 10.32
C PHE A 520 -10.53 15.71 11.71
N THR A 521 -11.81 15.94 11.96
CA THR A 521 -12.48 15.57 13.22
C THR A 521 -13.62 14.59 12.95
N ALA A 522 -13.50 13.35 13.42
CA ALA A 522 -14.48 12.30 13.16
C ALA A 522 -15.87 12.67 13.77
N PRO A 523 -16.94 12.79 12.97
CA PRO A 523 -18.26 13.22 13.48
C PRO A 523 -19.05 12.12 14.19
N THR A 524 -18.76 10.85 13.89
CA THR A 524 -19.47 9.67 14.38
C THR A 524 -18.50 8.52 14.66
N ASP A 525 -18.86 7.63 15.58
CA ASP A 525 -18.13 6.37 15.76
C ASP A 525 -18.21 5.53 14.48
N GLY A 526 -17.09 5.02 13.96
CA GLY A 526 -17.09 4.28 12.69
C GLY A 526 -15.74 3.73 12.24
N ARG A 527 -15.75 3.07 11.08
CA ARG A 527 -14.54 2.67 10.35
C ARG A 527 -14.28 3.68 9.23
N TYR A 528 -13.10 4.29 9.25
CA TYR A 528 -12.68 5.30 8.28
C TYR A 528 -11.50 4.78 7.48
N LEU A 529 -11.57 4.85 6.16
CA LEU A 529 -10.38 4.74 5.31
C LEU A 529 -9.65 6.08 5.37
N VAL A 530 -8.39 6.08 5.78
CA VAL A 530 -7.51 7.24 5.81
C VAL A 530 -6.35 6.99 4.86
N THR A 531 -6.13 7.91 3.93
CA THR A 531 -5.08 7.82 2.91
C THR A 531 -4.27 9.11 2.83
N ALA A 532 -2.97 9.00 2.56
CA ALA A 532 -2.11 10.15 2.33
C ALA A 532 -0.99 9.83 1.34
N VAL A 533 -0.57 10.84 0.59
CA VAL A 533 0.63 10.81 -0.26
C VAL A 533 1.44 12.07 0.03
N LEU A 534 2.72 11.90 0.35
CA LEU A 534 3.66 12.99 0.62
C LEU A 534 4.84 12.88 -0.33
N VAL A 535 5.12 13.95 -1.08
CA VAL A 535 6.24 14.02 -2.04
C VAL A 535 7.29 14.97 -1.49
N ALA A 536 8.54 14.50 -1.38
CA ALA A 536 9.67 15.32 -0.94
C ALA A 536 10.10 16.29 -2.04
N GLN A 537 10.59 17.47 -1.66
CA GLN A 537 11.28 18.36 -2.60
C GLN A 537 12.52 17.64 -3.16
N ARG A 538 12.88 17.92 -4.42
CA ARG A 538 14.03 17.26 -5.07
C ARG A 538 15.32 17.46 -4.26
N GLY A 539 15.94 16.35 -3.85
CA GLY A 539 17.16 16.34 -3.02
C GLY A 539 16.90 16.37 -1.51
N GLU A 540 15.65 16.51 -1.09
CA GLU A 540 15.20 16.45 0.30
C GLU A 540 14.58 15.08 0.60
N ARG A 541 14.41 14.79 1.90
CA ARG A 541 13.55 13.70 2.38
C ARG A 541 12.29 14.25 3.04
N VAL A 542 11.33 13.39 3.35
CA VAL A 542 10.17 13.70 4.20
C VAL A 542 10.01 12.59 5.23
N GLU A 543 9.95 12.99 6.49
CA GLU A 543 9.52 12.14 7.60
C GLU A 543 8.25 12.75 8.20
N ALA A 544 7.19 11.96 8.33
CA ALA A 544 5.92 12.40 8.90
C ALA A 544 5.26 11.29 9.71
N VAL A 545 4.24 11.65 10.50
CA VAL A 545 3.48 10.73 11.34
C VAL A 545 2.00 11.01 11.17
N LEU A 546 1.19 9.99 10.87
CA LEU A 546 -0.25 10.06 11.05
C LEU A 546 -0.55 10.03 12.55
N SER A 547 -1.13 11.11 13.06
CA SER A 547 -1.53 11.24 14.45
C SER A 547 -3.05 11.23 14.56
N VAL A 548 -3.57 10.45 15.51
CA VAL A 548 -4.99 10.44 15.89
C VAL A 548 -5.07 10.74 17.38
N SER A 549 -5.74 11.83 17.74
CA SER A 549 -5.93 12.28 19.13
C SER A 549 -4.62 12.30 19.93
N ASN A 550 -3.59 12.91 19.31
CA ASN A 550 -2.20 13.01 19.78
C ASN A 550 -1.43 11.69 19.95
N ARG A 551 -1.94 10.56 19.44
CA ARG A 551 -1.23 9.29 19.38
C ARG A 551 -0.66 9.06 17.98
N SER A 552 0.62 8.68 17.90
CA SER A 552 1.24 8.21 16.65
C SER A 552 0.60 6.89 16.22
N VAL A 553 0.08 6.84 14.99
CA VAL A 553 -0.52 5.63 14.40
C VAL A 553 0.42 4.98 13.39
N GLN A 554 1.02 5.76 12.49
CA GLN A 554 1.97 5.27 11.49
C GLN A 554 3.01 6.35 11.18
N LYS A 555 4.31 5.98 11.16
CA LYS A 555 5.37 6.82 10.59
C LYS A 555 5.44 6.59 9.07
N LEU A 556 5.51 7.69 8.33
CA LEU A 556 5.89 7.74 6.93
C LEU A 556 7.34 8.21 6.84
N ASP A 557 8.15 7.53 6.04
CA ASP A 557 9.53 7.89 5.77
C ASP A 557 9.77 7.73 4.26
N SER A 558 10.29 8.77 3.59
CA SER A 558 10.59 8.72 2.17
C SER A 558 11.96 8.11 1.85
N THR A 559 12.79 7.86 2.87
CA THR A 559 14.08 7.15 2.75
C THR A 559 14.02 5.67 3.08
N GLY A 560 12.87 5.19 3.59
CA GLY A 560 12.68 3.81 4.04
C GLY A 560 13.22 3.56 5.44
N PHE A 561 13.05 2.33 5.94
CA PHE A 561 13.47 1.94 7.28
C PHE A 561 14.69 1.01 7.20
N LEU A 562 15.85 1.49 7.66
CA LEU A 562 17.05 0.65 7.79
C LEU A 562 16.92 -0.30 8.99
N SER A 563 16.82 -1.60 8.71
CA SER A 563 16.90 -2.63 9.74
C SER A 563 18.35 -2.86 10.15
N GLY A 564 18.77 -2.26 11.26
CA GLY A 564 19.85 -2.81 12.09
C GLY A 564 21.27 -2.89 11.51
N ALA A 565 21.63 -2.10 10.50
CA ALA A 565 23.03 -1.93 10.09
C ALA A 565 23.27 -0.51 9.54
N ALA A 566 24.30 0.17 10.07
CA ALA A 566 24.73 1.46 9.54
C ALA A 566 25.53 1.26 8.24
N ALA A 567 24.85 1.38 7.10
CA ALA A 567 25.52 1.43 5.79
C ALA A 567 26.23 2.80 5.60
N PRO A 568 27.38 2.86 4.90
CA PRO A 568 28.16 4.09 4.79
C PRO A 568 27.44 5.19 4.00
N LEU A 569 27.65 6.44 4.43
CA LEU A 569 27.27 7.63 3.66
C LEU A 569 28.09 7.71 2.37
N SER A 570 27.52 7.30 1.24
CA SER A 570 28.00 7.75 -0.08
C SER A 570 27.41 9.13 -0.39
N PRO A 571 28.23 10.13 -0.79
CA PRO A 571 27.77 11.49 -1.05
C PRO A 571 27.19 11.68 -2.47
N ASP A 572 26.97 10.61 -3.24
CA ASP A 572 26.35 10.67 -4.56
C ASP A 572 24.84 10.86 -4.43
N GLN A 573 24.46 12.14 -4.39
CA GLN A 573 23.10 12.62 -4.20
C GLN A 573 22.21 12.28 -5.41
N CYS A 574 21.57 11.11 -5.37
CA CYS A 574 20.45 10.77 -6.27
C CYS A 574 19.42 11.92 -6.19
N HIS A 575 19.29 12.74 -7.24
CA HIS A 575 18.31 13.84 -7.33
C HIS A 575 16.87 13.32 -7.60
N CYS A 576 16.53 12.28 -6.84
CA CYS A 576 15.43 11.36 -7.01
C CYS A 576 14.35 11.79 -6.03
N SER A 577 13.23 12.30 -6.56
CA SER A 577 12.13 12.79 -5.74
C SER A 577 11.46 11.61 -5.04
N SER A 578 11.79 11.39 -3.77
CA SER A 578 11.17 10.34 -2.98
C SER A 578 9.75 10.72 -2.60
N SER A 579 8.86 9.73 -2.55
CA SER A 579 7.49 9.90 -2.06
C SER A 579 7.19 8.81 -1.04
N THR A 580 6.26 9.09 -0.13
CA THR A 580 5.83 8.16 0.91
C THR A 580 4.32 8.25 1.04
N SER A 581 3.65 7.14 1.35
CA SER A 581 2.19 7.07 1.37
C SER A 581 1.68 6.14 2.46
N LEU A 582 0.41 6.32 2.81
CA LEU A 582 -0.32 5.39 3.66
C LEU A 582 -1.74 5.16 3.13
N SER A 583 -2.29 4.00 3.50
CA SER A 583 -3.68 3.63 3.36
C SER A 583 -4.04 2.73 4.53
N LEU A 584 -4.88 3.20 5.44
CA LEU A 584 -5.27 2.49 6.66
C LEU A 584 -6.78 2.57 6.88
N VAL A 585 -7.39 1.46 7.30
CA VAL A 585 -8.75 1.46 7.85
C VAL A 585 -8.66 1.60 9.36
N LEU A 586 -9.08 2.74 9.89
CA LEU A 586 -8.99 3.07 11.32
C LEU A 586 -10.36 3.09 11.99
N PRO A 587 -10.50 2.51 13.20
CA PRO A 587 -11.64 2.76 14.07
C PRO A 587 -11.48 4.14 14.73
N LEU A 588 -12.32 5.10 14.36
CA LEU A 588 -12.34 6.44 14.99
C LEU A 588 -13.64 6.61 15.78
N ARG A 589 -13.54 7.25 16.93
CA ARG A 589 -14.68 7.67 17.76
C ARG A 589 -15.08 9.10 17.41
N ARG A 590 -16.33 9.45 17.69
CA ARG A 590 -16.82 10.82 17.59
C ARG A 590 -15.93 11.78 18.40
N GLY A 591 -15.36 12.77 17.73
CA GLY A 591 -14.44 13.75 18.31
C GLY A 591 -12.95 13.41 18.16
N ASP A 592 -12.59 12.23 17.65
CA ASP A 592 -11.17 11.92 17.36
C ASP A 592 -10.63 12.85 16.28
N ARG A 593 -9.41 13.36 16.50
CA ARG A 593 -8.77 14.36 15.63
C ARG A 593 -7.61 13.72 14.89
N ALA A 594 -7.73 13.55 13.57
CA ALA A 594 -6.71 12.96 12.71
C ALA A 594 -5.97 14.02 11.90
N GLY A 595 -4.65 13.91 11.78
CA GLY A 595 -3.82 14.79 10.97
C GLY A 595 -2.40 14.27 10.79
N LEU A 596 -1.69 14.79 9.80
CA LEU A 596 -0.30 14.43 9.52
C LEU A 596 0.65 15.44 10.15
N VAL A 597 1.62 14.96 10.90
CA VAL A 597 2.66 15.77 11.55
C VAL A 597 3.98 15.53 10.84
N MET A 598 4.54 16.55 10.17
CA MET A 598 5.89 16.47 9.59
C MET A 598 6.92 16.57 10.72
N THR A 599 7.81 15.58 10.80
CA THR A 599 8.83 15.43 11.86
C THR A 599 10.25 15.73 11.39
N ALA A 600 10.52 15.68 10.08
CA ALA A 600 11.74 16.17 9.46
C ALA A 600 11.56 16.33 7.93
N GLY A 601 12.44 17.11 7.31
CA GLY A 601 12.52 17.22 5.85
C GLY A 601 11.59 18.28 5.26
N LYS A 602 11.33 18.19 3.95
CA LYS A 602 10.66 19.26 3.19
C LYS A 602 9.81 18.73 2.04
N LEU A 603 8.55 19.15 2.01
CA LEU A 603 7.57 18.76 1.00
C LEU A 603 7.74 19.55 -0.30
N ALA A 604 7.49 18.90 -1.44
CA ALA A 604 7.41 19.54 -2.74
C ALA A 604 6.11 20.34 -2.88
N ILE A 605 6.23 21.54 -3.45
CA ILE A 605 5.11 22.44 -3.76
C ILE A 605 5.24 22.80 -5.24
N SER A 606 4.17 22.65 -6.02
CA SER A 606 4.18 23.01 -7.44
C SER A 606 3.70 24.44 -7.69
N ALA A 607 4.38 25.16 -8.58
CA ALA A 607 3.97 26.51 -9.00
C ALA A 607 2.76 26.51 -9.97
N SER A 608 2.44 25.37 -10.58
CA SER A 608 1.39 25.17 -11.58
C SER A 608 0.00 24.86 -11.00
N SER A 609 -0.19 24.97 -9.67
CA SER A 609 -1.39 24.50 -8.94
C SER A 609 -1.64 22.99 -8.97
N GLU A 610 -0.68 22.19 -9.45
CA GLU A 610 -0.70 20.72 -9.39
C GLU A 610 -0.55 20.23 -7.94
N ILE A 611 -1.32 19.21 -7.58
CA ILE A 611 -1.31 18.61 -6.25
C ILE A 611 -0.28 17.47 -6.25
N LEU A 612 0.85 17.69 -5.57
CA LEU A 612 1.91 16.68 -5.41
C LEU A 612 1.70 15.84 -4.15
N SER A 613 1.25 16.46 -3.05
CA SER A 613 0.95 15.78 -1.79
C SER A 613 -0.54 15.93 -1.45
N SER A 614 -1.16 14.86 -0.94
CA SER A 614 -2.59 14.80 -0.62
C SER A 614 -2.88 14.08 0.69
N PHE A 615 -4.02 14.41 1.29
CA PHE A 615 -4.57 13.76 2.47
C PHE A 615 -6.09 13.65 2.35
N SER A 616 -6.63 12.47 2.63
CA SER A 616 -8.05 12.17 2.50
C SER A 616 -8.51 11.16 3.54
N ALA A 617 -9.79 11.24 3.92
CA ALA A 617 -10.45 10.14 4.61
C ALA A 617 -11.93 10.05 4.27
N THR A 618 -12.47 8.83 4.31
CA THR A 618 -13.89 8.54 4.05
C THR A 618 -14.42 7.57 5.10
N LEU A 619 -15.60 7.86 5.65
CA LEU A 619 -16.36 6.91 6.48
C LEU A 619 -16.84 5.75 5.60
N LEU A 620 -16.34 4.55 5.86
CA LEU A 620 -16.79 3.33 5.17
C LEU A 620 -18.14 2.88 5.70
N TYR A 621 -18.27 2.83 7.03
CA TYR A 621 -19.53 2.53 7.72
C TYR A 621 -19.48 3.01 9.18
N PRO A 622 -20.60 3.53 9.72
CA PRO A 622 -20.72 3.87 11.13
C PRO A 622 -20.68 2.60 11.99
N SER A 623 -20.25 2.76 13.25
CA SER A 623 -20.27 1.67 14.21
C SER A 623 -21.71 1.48 14.71
N SER A 624 -22.39 0.44 14.21
CA SER A 624 -23.71 0.05 14.71
C SER A 624 -23.64 -0.22 16.21
N TYR A 625 -24.32 0.58 17.03
CA TYR A 625 -24.56 0.23 18.43
C TYR A 625 -25.45 -1.00 18.48
N SER A 626 -24.83 -2.18 18.60
CA SER A 626 -25.51 -3.38 19.08
C SER A 626 -25.98 -3.07 20.51
N LYS A 627 -27.27 -2.77 20.66
CA LYS A 627 -27.94 -2.84 21.96
C LYS A 627 -27.93 -4.32 22.38
N ARG A 628 -26.95 -4.68 23.21
CA ARG A 628 -27.04 -5.81 24.12
C ARG A 628 -27.78 -5.37 25.37
#